data_AF-A0AA50TH31-F1
#
_entry.id   AF-A0AA50TH31-F1
#
_cell.length_a   1.000
_cell.length_b   1.000
_cell.length_c   1.000
_cell.angle_alpha   90.00
_cell.angle_beta   90.00
_cell.angle_gamma   90.00
#
_symmetry.space_group_name_H-M   'P 1'
#
loop_
_entity.id
_entity.type
_entity.pdbx_description
1 polymer ?
#
loop_
_entity_poly.entity_id
_entity_poly.type
_entity_poly.pdbx_seq_one_letter_code
_entity_poly.pdbx_strand_id
1 'polypeptide(L)'
;KKEGEEKFKEIATAYEILRDDEARADYDYMLDNPQEYYAHYYRYYRRRMSPKVDVRIVLAVTISVISIIQYYSAWSKYDSAIKYFMT
;
A
#
# COMPACT_ATOMS: atom_id res chain seq x y z
N LYS A 1 -22.13 23.19 -16.01
CA LYS A 1 -21.54 22.97 -14.66
C LYS A 1 -20.44 21.91 -14.71
N LYS A 2 -20.72 20.68 -15.13
CA LYS A 2 -19.73 19.57 -15.22
C LYS A 2 -18.43 19.93 -15.96
N GLU A 3 -18.54 20.54 -17.14
CA GLU A 3 -17.36 20.94 -17.96
C GLU A 3 -16.45 21.96 -17.26
N GLY A 4 -17.02 22.86 -16.44
CA GLY A 4 -16.24 23.81 -15.65
C GLY A 4 -15.54 23.16 -14.47
N GLU A 5 -16.14 22.14 -13.87
CA GLU A 5 -15.52 21.36 -12.79
C GLU A 5 -14.35 20.51 -13.31
N GLU A 6 -14.46 19.96 -14.52
CA GLU A 6 -13.39 19.21 -15.17
C GLU A 6 -12.19 20.11 -15.48
N LYS A 7 -12.41 21.26 -16.14
CA LYS A 7 -11.34 22.23 -16.39
C LYS A 7 -10.70 22.76 -15.10
N PHE A 8 -11.50 22.96 -14.06
CA PHE A 8 -10.97 23.38 -12.76
C PHE A 8 -10.03 22.32 -12.17
N LYS A 9 -10.40 21.03 -12.24
CA LYS A 9 -9.54 19.93 -11.78
C LYS A 9 -8.24 19.82 -12.59
N GLU A 10 -8.32 19.98 -13.90
CA GLU A 10 -7.12 19.98 -14.77
C GLU A 10 -6.16 21.10 -14.40
N ILE A 11 -6.68 22.33 -14.27
CA ILE A 11 -5.88 23.49 -13.88
C ILE A 11 -5.28 23.32 -12.48
N ALA A 12 -6.05 22.82 -11.53
CA ALA A 12 -5.56 22.54 -10.18
C ALA A 12 -4.45 21.47 -10.19
N THR A 13 -4.61 20.41 -10.97
CA THR A 13 -3.60 19.34 -11.10
C THR A 13 -2.32 19.88 -11.74
N ALA A 14 -2.44 20.66 -12.81
CA ALA A 14 -1.30 21.31 -13.44
C ALA A 14 -0.57 22.23 -12.45
N TYR A 15 -1.30 23.01 -11.67
CA TYR A 15 -0.72 23.85 -10.62
C TYR A 15 0.01 23.03 -9.55
N GLU A 16 -0.57 21.93 -9.06
CA GLU A 16 0.07 21.07 -8.05
C GLU A 16 1.40 20.49 -8.55
N ILE A 17 1.43 19.95 -9.77
CA ILE A 17 2.64 19.36 -10.36
C ILE A 17 3.67 20.45 -10.66
N LEU A 18 3.24 21.54 -11.30
CA LEU A 18 4.14 22.58 -11.76
C LEU A 18 4.55 23.54 -10.64
N ARG A 19 3.95 23.53 -9.45
CA ARG A 19 4.38 24.39 -8.34
C ARG A 19 5.59 23.82 -7.61
N ASP A 20 5.63 22.51 -7.44
CA ASP A 20 6.69 21.81 -6.73
C ASP A 20 7.84 21.48 -7.69
N ASP A 21 9.04 21.99 -7.42
CA ASP A 21 10.20 21.82 -8.29
C ASP A 21 10.60 20.35 -8.44
N GLU A 22 10.38 19.51 -7.41
CA GLU A 22 10.68 18.08 -7.45
C GLU A 22 9.67 17.33 -8.33
N ALA A 23 8.39 17.67 -8.21
CA ALA A 23 7.33 17.10 -9.05
C ALA A 23 7.43 17.56 -10.51
N ARG A 24 7.83 18.82 -10.73
CA ARG A 24 8.08 19.38 -12.07
C ARG A 24 9.25 18.65 -12.74
N ALA A 25 10.36 18.45 -12.05
CA ALA A 25 11.51 17.74 -12.60
C ALA A 25 11.18 16.27 -12.98
N ASP A 26 10.39 15.58 -12.17
CA ASP A 26 9.89 14.24 -12.48
C ASP A 26 9.00 14.24 -13.75
N TYR A 27 8.15 15.26 -13.90
CA TYR A 27 7.28 15.42 -15.06
C TYR A 27 8.09 15.73 -16.33
N ASP A 28 9.06 16.64 -16.25
CA ASP A 28 9.96 16.99 -17.36
C ASP A 28 10.77 15.76 -17.79
N TYR A 29 11.31 14.99 -16.84
CA TYR A 29 12.01 13.74 -17.12
C TYR A 29 11.12 12.70 -17.83
N MET A 30 9.82 12.65 -17.50
CA MET A 30 8.85 11.80 -18.19
C MET A 30 8.61 12.22 -19.63
N LEU A 31 8.52 13.52 -19.89
CA LEU A 31 8.38 14.06 -21.25
C LEU A 31 9.61 13.76 -22.10
N ASP A 32 10.80 13.86 -21.51
CA ASP A 32 12.08 13.60 -22.19
C ASP A 32 12.35 12.10 -22.40
N ASN A 33 11.72 11.21 -21.60
CA ASN A 33 11.95 9.76 -21.63
C ASN A 33 10.64 8.96 -21.76
N PRO A 34 9.90 9.09 -22.88
CA PRO A 34 8.61 8.43 -23.06
C PRO A 34 8.69 6.89 -23.05
N GLN A 35 9.85 6.33 -23.39
CA GLN A 35 10.12 4.89 -23.37
C GLN A 35 10.18 4.28 -21.94
N GLU A 36 10.36 5.11 -20.91
CA GLU A 36 10.52 4.67 -19.52
C GLU A 36 9.18 4.65 -18.74
N TYR A 37 8.07 4.37 -19.41
CA TYR A 37 6.72 4.39 -18.84
C TYR A 37 6.61 3.66 -17.48
N TYR A 38 7.24 2.48 -17.36
CA TYR A 38 7.23 1.69 -16.12
C TYR A 38 8.01 2.35 -14.97
N ALA A 39 9.10 3.06 -15.26
CA ALA A 39 9.90 3.74 -14.25
C ALA A 39 9.17 4.98 -13.70
N HIS A 40 8.46 5.71 -14.57
CA HIS A 40 7.63 6.86 -14.17
C HIS A 40 6.46 6.44 -13.28
N TYR A 41 5.77 5.34 -13.64
CA TYR A 41 4.69 4.79 -12.82
C TYR A 41 5.20 4.37 -11.43
N TYR A 42 6.37 3.72 -11.38
CA TYR A 42 6.99 3.33 -10.12
C TYR A 42 7.40 4.53 -9.26
N ARG A 43 8.00 5.59 -9.86
CA ARG A 43 8.39 6.82 -9.13
C ARG A 43 7.18 7.55 -8.53
N TYR A 44 6.13 7.73 -9.33
CA TYR A 44 4.89 8.40 -8.88
C TYR A 44 4.24 7.67 -7.71
N TYR A 45 4.11 6.34 -7.80
CA TYR A 45 3.50 5.53 -6.74
C TYR A 45 4.40 5.38 -5.51
N ARG A 46 5.72 5.28 -5.70
CA ARG A 46 6.67 5.16 -4.58
C ARG A 46 6.64 6.39 -3.67
N ARG A 47 6.57 7.61 -4.22
CA ARG A 47 6.49 8.84 -3.40
C ARG A 47 5.17 8.94 -2.63
N ARG A 48 4.04 8.58 -3.25
CA ARG A 48 2.71 8.76 -2.64
C ARG A 48 2.27 7.59 -1.75
N MET A 49 2.75 6.38 -2.03
CA MET A 49 2.36 5.15 -1.34
C MET A 49 3.49 4.51 -0.52
N SER A 50 4.59 5.22 -0.24
CA SER A 50 5.56 4.70 0.72
C SER A 50 4.83 4.41 2.03
N PRO A 51 4.68 3.13 2.44
CA PRO A 51 3.86 2.79 3.57
C PRO A 51 4.43 3.49 4.80
N LYS A 52 3.62 4.34 5.44
CA LYS A 52 4.00 5.06 6.68
C LYS A 52 4.21 4.10 7.86
N VAL A 53 3.76 2.85 7.72
CA VAL A 53 3.87 1.80 8.72
C VAL A 53 5.07 0.91 8.36
N ASP A 54 5.98 0.74 9.31
CA ASP A 54 7.13 -0.16 9.16
C ASP A 54 6.63 -1.60 8.93
N VAL A 55 7.08 -2.21 7.83
CA VAL A 55 6.76 -3.58 7.43
C VAL A 55 7.06 -4.59 8.55
N ARG A 56 8.05 -4.30 9.40
CA ARG A 56 8.40 -5.14 10.57
C ARG A 56 7.24 -5.26 11.56
N ILE A 57 6.49 -4.18 11.78
CA ILE A 57 5.33 -4.18 12.68
C ILE A 57 4.23 -5.06 12.08
N VAL A 58 3.99 -4.95 10.78
CA VAL A 58 3.01 -5.79 10.08
C VAL A 58 3.36 -7.27 10.25
N LEU A 59 4.61 -7.64 10.01
CA LEU A 59 5.09 -9.02 10.21
C LEU A 59 4.91 -9.50 11.64
N ALA A 60 5.30 -8.69 12.63
CA ALA A 60 5.17 -9.05 14.04
C ALA A 60 3.70 -9.29 14.44
N VAL A 61 2.78 -8.44 13.99
CA VAL A 61 1.35 -8.57 14.24
C VAL A 61 0.79 -9.81 13.56
N THR A 62 1.11 -10.03 12.27
CA THR A 62 0.63 -11.20 11.52
C THR A 62 1.09 -12.50 12.17
N ILE A 63 2.38 -12.60 12.55
CA ILE A 63 2.91 -13.79 13.22
C ILE A 63 2.21 -14.00 14.56
N SER A 64 2.04 -12.94 15.36
CA SER A 64 1.37 -13.02 16.66
C SER A 64 -0.06 -13.54 16.54
N VAL A 65 -0.84 -13.04 15.57
CA VAL A 65 -2.22 -13.49 15.31
C VAL A 65 -2.24 -14.96 14.92
N ILE A 66 -1.36 -15.37 13.98
CA ILE A 66 -1.27 -16.76 13.56
C ILE A 66 -0.92 -17.67 14.75
N SER A 67 0.05 -17.28 15.58
CA SER A 67 0.45 -18.04 16.77
C SER A 67 -0.69 -18.18 17.78
N ILE A 68 -1.49 -17.14 18.01
CA ILE A 68 -2.67 -17.20 18.88
C ILE A 68 -3.69 -18.23 18.35
N ILE A 69 -4.00 -18.17 17.05
CA ILE A 69 -4.94 -19.11 16.42
C ILE A 69 -4.42 -20.55 16.53
N GLN A 70 -3.13 -20.76 16.27
CA GLN A 70 -2.49 -22.08 16.41
C GLN A 70 -2.57 -22.60 17.85
N TYR A 71 -2.31 -21.76 18.85
CA TYR A 71 -2.37 -22.13 20.27
C TYR A 71 -3.77 -22.60 20.68
N TYR A 72 -4.81 -21.83 20.36
CA TYR A 72 -6.19 -22.22 20.67
C TYR A 72 -6.64 -23.47 19.90
N SER A 73 -6.23 -23.58 18.64
CA SER A 73 -6.52 -24.76 17.82
C SER A 73 -5.85 -26.02 18.38
N ALA A 74 -4.62 -25.90 18.86
CA ALA A 74 -3.90 -27.00 19.51
C ALA A 74 -4.59 -27.41 20.82
N TRP A 75 -4.93 -26.44 21.68
CA TRP A 75 -5.62 -26.70 22.94
C TRP A 75 -6.97 -27.41 22.73
N SER A 76 -7.78 -26.94 21.77
CA SER A 76 -9.04 -27.60 21.41
C SER A 76 -8.85 -29.04 20.89
N LYS A 77 -7.78 -29.31 20.14
CA LYS A 77 -7.44 -30.67 19.70
C LYS A 77 -7.01 -31.58 20.87
N TYR A 78 -6.25 -31.06 21.82
CA TYR A 78 -5.87 -31.82 23.02
C TYR A 78 -7.08 -32.22 23.85
N ASP A 79 -7.99 -31.30 24.14
CA ASP A 79 -9.22 -31.59 24.89
C ASP A 79 -10.12 -32.60 24.18
N SER A 80 -10.26 -32.46 22.86
CA SER A 80 -11.05 -33.38 22.04
C SER A 80 -10.45 -34.79 22.04
N ALA A 81 -9.13 -34.90 21.93
CA ALA A 81 -8.43 -36.19 21.96
C ALA A 81 -8.55 -36.87 23.33
N ILE A 82 -8.30 -36.14 24.42
CA ILE A 82 -8.44 -36.69 25.79
C ILE A 82 -9.86 -37.19 26.03
N LYS A 83 -10.88 -36.43 25.61
CA LYS A 83 -12.28 -36.84 25.77
C LYS A 83 -12.63 -38.11 24.98
N TYR A 84 -12.07 -38.28 23.78
CA TYR A 84 -12.19 -39.51 23.00
C TYR A 84 -11.46 -40.70 23.63
N PHE A 85 -10.33 -40.48 24.31
CA PHE A 85 -9.64 -41.55 25.05
C PHE A 85 -10.29 -41.89 26.40
N MET A 86 -11.08 -40.97 26.97
CA MET A 86 -11.84 -41.16 28.22
C MET A 86 -13.25 -41.74 28.03
N THR A 87 -13.71 -41.93 26.79
CA THR A 87 -14.97 -42.60 26.43
C THR A 87 -14.66 -44.00 25.91
#